data_AF-A0A9W6X513-F1
#
_entry.id   AF-A0A9W6X513-F1
#
_cell.length_a   1.000
_cell.length_b   1.000
_cell.length_c   1.000
_cell.angle_alpha   90.00
_cell.angle_beta   90.00
_cell.angle_gamma   90.00
#
_symmetry.space_group_name_H-M   'P 1'
#
loop_
_entity.id
_entity.type
_entity.pdbx_description
1 polymer ?
#
loop_
_entity_poly.entity_id
_entity_poly.type
_entity_poly.pdbx_seq_one_letter_code
_entity_poly.pdbx_strand_id
1 'polypeptide(L)'
;MKVEGSARLQLSTKSAGLFDSFYNNVAPMELVYFHLPVAPAGKVPAGITKFPFEFELQGNDGQELLETYHGVYVSVKYEIVCDCIRGIMKNKLHKTLEFVVEVPVSHV
;
A
#
# COMPACT_ATOMS: atom_id res chain seq x y z
N MET A 1 1.32 11.17 -3.05
CA MET A 1 0.48 9.98 -2.85
C MET A 1 1.25 8.78 -3.33
N LYS A 2 1.15 7.67 -2.62
CA LYS A 2 1.70 6.39 -3.01
C LYS A 2 0.56 5.39 -3.11
N VAL A 3 0.63 4.50 -4.09
CA VAL A 3 -0.19 3.28 -4.16
C VAL A 3 0.77 2.13 -4.01
N GLU A 4 0.55 1.31 -3.00
CA GLU A 4 1.47 0.24 -2.60
C GLU A 4 0.68 -1.06 -2.53
N GLY A 5 1.20 -2.12 -3.14
CA GLY A 5 0.65 -3.47 -3.10
C GLY A 5 1.75 -4.43 -2.71
N SER A 6 1.49 -5.36 -1.78
CA SER A 6 2.49 -6.37 -1.42
C SER A 6 1.89 -7.66 -0.89
N ALA A 7 2.58 -8.76 -1.15
CA ALA A 7 2.38 -10.04 -0.49
C ALA A 7 3.47 -10.22 0.59
N ARG A 8 3.04 -10.56 1.81
CA ARG A 8 3.90 -10.68 2.98
C ARG A 8 3.60 -11.97 3.73
N LEU A 9 4.65 -12.60 4.27
CA LEU A 9 4.44 -13.52 5.38
C LEU A 9 3.92 -12.71 6.58
N GLN A 10 3.12 -13.32 7.45
CA GLN A 10 2.71 -12.72 8.72
C GLN A 10 2.70 -13.75 9.85
N LEU A 11 2.96 -13.29 11.07
CA LEU A 11 3.06 -14.15 12.24
C LEU A 11 1.68 -14.38 12.84
N SER A 12 1.34 -15.65 13.06
CA SER A 12 0.22 -16.00 13.91
C SER A 12 0.61 -15.87 15.37
N THR A 13 -0.27 -15.27 16.18
CA THR A 13 -0.10 -15.20 17.64
C THR A 13 -0.03 -16.59 18.29
N LYS A 14 -0.52 -17.64 17.61
CA LYS A 14 -0.45 -19.04 18.05
C LYS A 14 0.89 -19.73 17.73
N SER A 15 1.69 -19.15 16.85
CA SER A 15 2.98 -19.72 16.42
C SER A 15 4.15 -18.74 16.61
N ALA A 16 3.96 -17.72 17.46
CA ALA A 16 5.00 -16.78 17.84
C ALA A 16 6.20 -17.53 18.44
N GLY A 17 7.43 -17.15 18.07
CA GLY A 17 8.68 -17.79 18.49
C GLY A 17 9.25 -18.89 17.58
N LEU A 18 8.42 -19.70 16.90
CA LEU A 18 8.89 -20.72 15.94
C LEU A 18 9.26 -20.12 14.57
N PHE A 19 8.58 -19.05 14.17
CA PHE A 19 8.71 -18.43 12.85
C PHE A 19 9.33 -17.03 12.87
N ASP A 20 9.68 -16.48 14.05
CA ASP A 20 10.20 -15.11 14.17
C ASP A 20 11.53 -14.92 13.44
N SER A 21 12.40 -15.95 13.42
CA SER A 21 13.68 -15.93 12.72
C SER A 21 13.52 -16.04 11.20
N PHE A 22 12.46 -16.68 10.70
CA PHE A 22 12.20 -16.78 9.27
C PHE A 22 11.48 -15.55 8.73
N TYR A 23 10.49 -15.03 9.47
CA TYR A 23 9.71 -13.86 9.08
C TYR A 23 10.59 -12.64 8.78
N ASN A 24 11.56 -12.33 9.64
CA ASN A 24 12.43 -11.16 9.45
C ASN A 24 13.40 -11.30 8.26
N ASN A 25 13.61 -12.53 7.77
CA ASN A 25 14.56 -12.81 6.69
C ASN A 25 13.90 -12.92 5.31
N VAL A 26 12.56 -12.93 5.24
CA VAL A 26 11.83 -12.98 3.97
C VAL A 26 11.31 -11.59 3.65
N ALA A 27 11.89 -10.97 2.63
CA ALA A 27 11.43 -9.67 2.15
C ALA A 27 10.00 -9.78 1.59
N PRO A 28 9.13 -8.78 1.83
CA PRO A 28 7.86 -8.64 1.12
C PRO A 28 8.04 -8.72 -0.39
N MET A 29 7.13 -9.40 -1.07
CA MET A 29 7.01 -9.30 -2.52
C MET A 29 6.20 -8.04 -2.84
N GLU A 30 6.86 -7.03 -3.39
CA GLU A 30 6.20 -5.82 -3.87
C GLU A 30 5.46 -6.14 -5.17
N LEU A 31 4.15 -5.89 -5.19
CA LEU A 31 3.27 -6.16 -6.31
C LEU A 31 2.96 -4.88 -7.09
N VAL A 32 2.79 -3.76 -6.39
CA VAL A 32 2.44 -2.46 -6.96
C VAL A 32 3.22 -1.38 -6.22
N TYR A 33 3.87 -0.50 -6.96
CA TYR A 33 4.40 0.75 -6.44
C TYR A 33 4.17 1.86 -7.45
N PHE A 34 3.33 2.82 -7.08
CA PHE A 34 3.09 4.01 -7.87
C PHE A 34 3.20 5.25 -6.99
N HIS A 35 3.96 6.26 -7.42
CA HIS A 35 4.11 7.51 -6.70
C HIS A 35 3.70 8.70 -7.57
N LEU A 36 2.76 9.49 -7.06
CA LEU A 36 2.23 10.69 -7.71
C LEU A 36 2.20 11.88 -6.76
N PRO A 37 2.89 12.99 -7.09
CA PRO A 37 2.67 14.28 -6.44
C PRO A 37 1.27 14.81 -6.76
N VAL A 38 0.37 14.81 -5.77
CA VAL A 38 -1.04 15.22 -5.95
C VAL A 38 -1.21 16.75 -5.98
N ALA A 39 -0.30 17.48 -5.35
CA ALA A 39 -0.27 18.93 -5.37
C ALA A 39 1.18 19.43 -5.26
N PRO A 40 1.52 20.58 -5.86
CA PRO A 40 2.84 21.18 -5.71
C PRO A 40 3.07 21.68 -4.28
N ALA A 41 4.33 21.92 -3.92
CA ALA A 41 4.66 22.58 -2.67
C ALA A 41 4.10 24.01 -2.64
N GLY A 42 3.51 24.40 -1.51
CA GLY A 42 2.95 25.74 -1.36
C GLY A 42 1.82 25.81 -0.34
N LYS A 43 1.11 26.94 -0.36
CA LYS A 43 -0.10 27.13 0.45
C LYS A 43 -1.31 26.62 -0.33
N VAL A 44 -2.18 25.89 0.35
CA VAL A 44 -3.50 25.54 -0.18
C VAL A 44 -4.39 26.79 -0.12
N PRO A 45 -4.95 27.26 -1.26
CA PRO A 45 -5.83 28.42 -1.27
C PRO A 45 -7.09 28.21 -0.41
N ALA A 46 -7.64 29.30 0.12
CA ALA A 46 -8.91 29.25 0.84
C ALA A 46 -10.01 28.70 -0.08
N GLY A 47 -10.83 27.79 0.45
CA GLY A 47 -11.92 27.14 -0.30
C GLY A 47 -11.55 25.84 -1.00
N ILE A 48 -10.25 25.51 -1.15
CA ILE A 48 -9.83 24.23 -1.71
C ILE A 48 -9.82 23.16 -0.61
N THR A 49 -10.65 22.14 -0.79
CA THR A 49 -10.81 21.03 0.18
C THR A 49 -10.57 19.65 -0.44
N LYS A 50 -10.36 19.58 -1.76
CA LYS A 50 -10.19 18.33 -2.51
C LYS A 50 -9.08 18.51 -3.54
N PHE A 51 -8.30 17.45 -3.72
CA PHE A 51 -7.32 17.33 -4.80
C PHE A 51 -7.65 16.08 -5.61
N PRO A 52 -8.04 16.23 -6.89
CA PRO A 52 -8.30 15.06 -7.74
C PRO A 52 -7.00 14.35 -8.07
N PHE A 53 -7.08 13.03 -8.20
CA PHE A 53 -5.99 12.18 -8.68
C PHE A 53 -6.59 10.94 -9.33
N GLU A 54 -5.80 10.32 -10.20
CA GLU A 54 -6.09 9.02 -10.79
C GLU A 54 -4.76 8.26 -10.93
N PHE A 55 -4.86 6.94 -11.04
CA PHE A 55 -3.73 6.07 -11.29
C PHE A 55 -4.23 4.82 -12.01
N GLU A 56 -3.35 4.19 -12.78
CA GLU A 56 -3.59 2.88 -13.36
C GLU A 56 -3.17 1.81 -12.35
N LEU A 57 -4.06 0.86 -12.07
CA LEU A 57 -3.75 -0.26 -11.21
C LEU A 57 -3.03 -1.34 -12.04
N GLN A 58 -1.70 -1.31 -12.01
CA GLN A 58 -0.83 -2.22 -12.75
C GLN A 58 0.24 -2.79 -11.83
N GLY A 59 0.55 -4.08 -11.98
CA GLY A 59 1.64 -4.71 -11.25
C GLY A 59 3.01 -4.23 -11.74
N ASN A 60 3.98 -4.20 -10.82
CA ASN A 60 5.35 -3.80 -11.12
C ASN A 60 5.99 -4.74 -12.14
N ASP A 61 6.78 -4.21 -13.07
CA ASP A 61 7.50 -4.98 -14.09
C ASP A 61 6.64 -6.01 -14.85
N GLY A 62 5.34 -5.71 -15.03
CA GLY A 62 4.39 -6.59 -15.71
C GLY A 62 3.94 -7.80 -14.88
N GLN A 63 4.19 -7.80 -13.57
CA GLN A 63 3.65 -8.80 -12.66
C GLN A 63 2.12 -8.77 -12.66
N GLU A 64 1.52 -9.95 -12.54
CA GLU A 64 0.09 -10.07 -12.32
C GLU A 64 -0.28 -9.56 -10.92
N LEU A 65 -1.46 -8.95 -10.82
CA LEU A 65 -2.05 -8.62 -9.53
C LEU A 65 -2.49 -9.92 -8.84
N LEU A 66 -2.40 -9.92 -7.51
CA LEU A 66 -2.94 -10.99 -6.68
C LEU A 66 -4.22 -10.50 -6.01
N GLU A 67 -5.15 -11.42 -5.77
CA GLU A 67 -6.36 -11.11 -5.02
C GLU A 67 -6.00 -10.70 -3.58
N THR A 68 -6.66 -9.66 -3.07
CA THR A 68 -6.51 -9.23 -1.67
C THR A 68 -6.85 -10.40 -0.75
N TYR A 69 -5.95 -10.69 0.19
CA TYR A 69 -6.08 -11.84 1.07
C TYR A 69 -5.52 -11.54 2.46
N HIS A 70 -6.28 -11.88 3.50
CA HIS A 70 -5.85 -11.77 4.90
C HIS A 70 -5.89 -13.14 5.57
N GLY A 71 -4.82 -13.90 5.40
CA GLY A 71 -4.69 -15.25 5.96
C GLY A 71 -4.13 -15.27 7.37
N VAL A 72 -3.69 -16.44 7.81
CA VAL A 72 -3.01 -16.60 9.11
C VAL A 72 -1.49 -16.40 8.97
N TYR A 73 -0.92 -16.83 7.85
CA TYR A 73 0.52 -16.83 7.60
C TYR A 73 0.96 -15.97 6.43
N VAL A 74 0.02 -15.56 5.58
CA VAL A 74 0.26 -14.73 4.40
C VAL A 74 -0.81 -13.65 4.35
N SER A 75 -0.42 -12.44 3.96
CA SER A 75 -1.34 -11.39 3.55
C SER A 75 -0.93 -10.78 2.21
N VAL A 76 -1.94 -10.50 1.38
CA VAL A 76 -1.84 -9.70 0.16
C VAL A 76 -2.68 -8.46 0.41
N LYS A 77 -2.06 -7.29 0.36
CA LYS A 77 -2.70 -6.02 0.72
C LYS A 77 -2.32 -4.91 -0.24
N TYR A 78 -3.29 -4.06 -0.56
CA TYR A 78 -3.14 -2.87 -1.40
C TYR A 78 -3.62 -1.61 -0.66
N GLU A 79 -2.82 -0.55 -0.67
CA GLU A 79 -3.08 0.68 0.07
C GLU A 79 -2.75 1.94 -0.74
N ILE A 80 -3.55 2.98 -0.52
CA ILE A 80 -3.23 4.35 -0.90
C ILE A 80 -2.69 5.07 0.33
N VAL A 81 -1.47 5.58 0.23
CA VAL A 81 -0.81 6.36 1.28
C VAL A 81 -0.71 7.82 0.83
N CYS A 82 -1.31 8.71 1.60
CA CYS A 82 -1.22 10.15 1.38
C CYS A 82 -0.46 10.82 2.53
N ASP A 83 0.70 11.39 2.19
CA ASP A 83 1.49 12.24 3.08
C ASP A 83 1.35 13.70 2.64
N CYS A 84 1.04 14.59 3.58
CA CYS A 84 1.17 16.04 3.41
C CYS A 84 2.29 16.53 4.33
N ILE A 85 3.43 16.84 3.73
CA ILE A 85 4.55 17.47 4.42
C ILE A 85 4.15 18.90 4.77
N ARG A 86 4.46 19.32 5.98
CA ARG A 86 4.20 20.68 6.49
C ARG A 86 5.52 21.31 6.94
N GLY A 87 5.46 22.53 7.49
CA GLY A 87 6.65 23.21 7.99
C GLY A 87 7.43 22.37 9.02
N ILE A 88 8.72 22.67 9.20
CA ILE A 88 9.71 21.84 9.91
C ILE A 88 9.26 21.39 11.31
N MET A 89 8.55 22.24 12.06
CA MET A 89 8.10 21.94 13.43
C MET A 89 6.67 21.36 13.51
N LYS A 90 6.02 21.09 12.37
CA LYS A 90 4.65 20.56 12.31
C LYS A 90 4.68 19.10 11.91
N ASN A 91 3.91 18.26 12.60
CA ASN A 91 3.71 16.87 12.20
C ASN A 91 3.24 16.80 10.75
N LYS A 92 3.74 15.86 9.95
CA LYS A 92 3.11 15.57 8.66
C LYS A 92 1.66 15.12 8.87
N LEU A 93 0.76 15.46 7.95
CA LEU A 93 -0.52 14.77 7.90
C LEU A 93 -0.29 13.47 7.13
N HIS A 94 -0.85 12.38 7.64
CA HIS A 94 -0.67 11.06 7.07
C HIS A 94 -2.00 10.33 7.09
N LYS A 95 -2.36 9.70 5.98
CA LYS A 95 -3.52 8.84 5.87
C LYS A 95 -3.16 7.64 5.00
N THR A 96 -3.52 6.46 5.49
CA THR A 96 -3.52 5.22 4.72
C THR A 96 -4.96 4.77 4.54
N LEU A 97 -5.27 4.29 3.34
CA LEU A 97 -6.55 3.70 3.00
C LEU A 97 -6.29 2.40 2.23
N GLU A 98 -6.79 1.29 2.75
CA GLU A 98 -6.76 0.01 2.07
C GLU A 98 -7.88 -0.09 1.03
N PHE A 99 -7.62 -0.81 -0.07
CA PHE A 99 -8.61 -1.17 -1.07
C PHE A 99 -8.46 -2.64 -1.47
N VAL A 100 -9.56 -3.22 -1.97
CA VAL A 100 -9.64 -4.63 -2.35
C VAL A 100 -9.39 -4.79 -3.84
N VAL A 101 -8.57 -5.75 -4.20
CA VAL A 101 -8.34 -6.22 -5.57
C VAL A 101 -8.94 -7.61 -5.69
N GLU A 102 -9.85 -7.80 -6.63
CA GLU A 102 -10.41 -9.10 -7.02
C GLU A 102 -9.86 -9.45 -8.40
N VAL A 103 -9.36 -10.68 -8.56
CA VAL A 103 -8.81 -11.14 -9.85
C VAL A 103 -9.83 -12.09 -10.47
N PRO A 104 -10.29 -11.86 -11.73
CA PRO A 104 -11.26 -12.73 -12.36
C PRO A 104 -10.78 -14.18 -12.40
N VAL A 105 -11.69 -15.12 -12.14
CA VAL A 105 -11.39 -16.54 -12.27
C VAL A 105 -11.16 -16.86 -13.74
N SER A 106 -9.89 -17.15 -14.08
CA SER A 106 -9.52 -17.71 -15.37
C SER A 106 -10.20 -19.07 -15.52
N HIS A 107 -11.31 -19.13 -16.25
CA HIS A 107 -11.89 -20.40 -16.67
C HIS A 107 -11.00 -20.94 -17.78
N VAL A 108 -10.05 -21.80 -17.40
CA VAL A 108 -9.26 -22.61 -18.33
C VAL A 108 -10.12 -23.73 -18.89
#